data_AF-A0A2J9DZK4-F1
#
_entry.id   AF-A0A2J9DZK4-F1
#
_cell.length_a   1.000
_cell.length_b   1.000
_cell.length_c   1.000
_cell.angle_alpha   90.00
_cell.angle_beta   90.00
_cell.angle_gamma   90.00
#
_symmetry.space_group_name_H-M   'P 1'
#
loop_
_entity.id
_entity.type
_entity.pdbx_description
1 polymer ?
#
loop_
_entity_poly.entity_id
_entity_poly.type
_entity_poly.pdbx_seq_one_letter_code
_entity_poly.pdbx_strand_id
1 'polypeptide(L)'
;MIRKILAVLITVSLTACTAFTSPTTQRGRDSSLPLLNVDGTSYEQRLDKYANQFVSQDNEEYATVRGYPYAKLASGVFATDPLRVVKVDNQWVKNIPISFNIGHLLNTYRMSITPIKIPTGNHQLLITGTGWENKALYTQLPVINYESGKYYVFKPNFVKGGGSTLEVYEYEPDSRFELDDKDGIVLKSPVSEPVAIGNYDNQKVADVFVK
;
A
#
# COMPACT_ATOMS: atom_id res chain seq x y z
N MET A 1 -14.04 -25.96 -70.56
CA MET A 1 -13.19 -24.97 -69.86
C MET A 1 -14.12 -23.92 -69.26
N ILE A 2 -14.59 -24.11 -68.03
CA ILE A 2 -15.50 -23.19 -67.32
C ILE A 2 -14.98 -23.09 -65.88
N ARG A 3 -14.63 -21.87 -65.47
CA ARG A 3 -14.01 -21.54 -64.18
C ARG A 3 -15.01 -21.73 -63.05
N LYS A 4 -14.67 -22.57 -62.06
CA LYS A 4 -15.35 -22.60 -60.76
C LYS A 4 -14.91 -21.37 -59.97
N ILE A 5 -15.83 -20.45 -59.70
CA ILE A 5 -15.62 -19.35 -58.76
C ILE A 5 -15.88 -19.91 -57.36
N LEU A 6 -14.81 -20.03 -56.57
CA LEU A 6 -14.88 -20.40 -55.17
C LEU A 6 -15.26 -19.14 -54.39
N ALA A 7 -16.50 -19.08 -53.89
CA ALA A 7 -16.93 -18.03 -52.97
C ALA A 7 -16.28 -18.30 -51.60
N VAL A 8 -15.22 -17.56 -51.28
CA VAL A 8 -14.64 -17.53 -49.94
C VAL A 8 -15.53 -16.63 -49.09
N LEU A 9 -16.36 -17.25 -48.24
CA LEU A 9 -17.13 -16.56 -47.23
C LEU A 9 -16.15 -16.16 -46.11
N ILE A 10 -15.65 -14.92 -46.14
CA ILE A 10 -14.86 -14.37 -45.04
C ILE A 10 -15.86 -14.02 -43.94
N THR A 11 -16.06 -14.94 -42.98
CA THR A 11 -16.67 -14.61 -41.70
C THR A 11 -15.70 -13.72 -40.94
N VAL A 12 -15.85 -12.40 -41.11
CA VAL A 12 -15.25 -11.43 -40.20
C VAL A 12 -15.97 -11.61 -38.87
N SER A 13 -15.40 -12.46 -38.03
CA SER A 13 -15.67 -12.46 -36.60
C SER A 13 -15.17 -11.13 -36.06
N LEU A 14 -16.04 -10.11 -36.10
CA LEU A 14 -15.95 -8.97 -35.20
C LEU A 14 -16.03 -9.56 -33.81
N THR A 15 -14.85 -9.77 -33.22
CA THR A 15 -14.68 -9.91 -31.77
C THR A 15 -15.59 -8.89 -31.14
N ALA A 16 -16.58 -9.37 -30.40
CA ALA A 16 -17.35 -8.53 -29.51
C ALA A 16 -16.33 -7.69 -28.75
N CYS A 17 -16.36 -6.38 -28.95
CA CYS A 17 -15.81 -5.45 -27.99
C CYS A 17 -16.51 -5.81 -26.69
N THR A 18 -15.89 -6.67 -25.88
CA THR A 18 -16.19 -6.71 -24.46
C THR A 18 -15.97 -5.28 -24.04
N ALA A 19 -17.07 -4.56 -23.84
CA ALA A 19 -17.04 -3.30 -23.16
C ALA A 19 -16.23 -3.57 -21.90
N PHE A 20 -15.00 -3.07 -21.86
CA PHE A 20 -14.30 -2.89 -20.60
C PHE A 20 -15.24 -1.97 -19.85
N THR A 21 -16.08 -2.54 -18.99
CA THR A 21 -16.66 -1.80 -17.90
C THR A 21 -15.43 -1.33 -17.14
N SER A 22 -15.04 -0.07 -17.37
CA SER A 22 -14.05 0.60 -16.54
C SER A 22 -14.40 0.25 -15.10
N PRO A 23 -13.54 -0.44 -14.35
CA PRO A 23 -13.80 -0.65 -12.95
C PRO A 23 -14.01 0.75 -12.38
N THR A 24 -15.20 0.91 -11.81
CA THR A 24 -15.78 2.11 -11.24
C THR A 24 -14.74 3.12 -10.76
N THR A 25 -14.92 4.36 -11.22
CA THR A 25 -14.19 5.55 -10.84
C THR A 25 -13.92 5.65 -9.33
N GLN A 26 -12.63 5.69 -8.98
CA GLN A 26 -12.00 6.60 -8.01
C GLN A 26 -12.48 6.69 -6.53
N ARG A 27 -13.48 5.93 -6.06
CA ARG A 27 -13.96 6.00 -4.66
C ARG A 27 -13.59 4.83 -3.75
N GLY A 28 -12.67 3.96 -4.18
CA GLY A 28 -12.34 2.72 -3.46
C GLY A 28 -11.07 2.72 -2.61
N ARG A 29 -10.40 3.87 -2.39
CA ARG A 29 -8.97 3.84 -1.98
C ARG A 29 -8.67 3.88 -0.48
N ASP A 30 -9.54 4.47 0.34
CA ASP A 30 -9.30 4.61 1.80
C ASP A 30 -10.60 4.55 2.63
N SER A 31 -11.75 4.82 2.02
CA SER A 31 -13.06 4.84 2.69
C SER A 31 -13.65 3.46 2.94
N SER A 32 -13.07 2.41 2.37
CA SER A 32 -13.56 1.04 2.52
C SER A 32 -12.91 0.31 3.69
N LEU A 33 -11.66 0.65 4.04
CA LEU A 33 -10.99 0.06 5.20
C LEU A 33 -11.78 0.36 6.48
N PRO A 34 -11.79 -0.57 7.45
CA PRO A 34 -12.45 -0.32 8.72
C PRO A 34 -11.90 0.96 9.36
N LEU A 35 -12.74 1.73 10.04
CA LEU A 35 -12.31 2.97 10.69
C LEU A 35 -11.89 2.72 12.14
N LEU A 36 -10.88 3.45 12.58
CA LEU A 36 -10.52 3.52 14.00
C LEU A 36 -11.62 4.26 14.76
N ASN A 37 -11.98 3.73 15.93
CA ASN A 37 -12.81 4.45 16.88
C ASN A 37 -11.93 5.46 17.64
N VAL A 38 -12.14 6.74 17.37
CA VAL A 38 -11.28 7.84 17.83
C VAL A 38 -12.07 9.09 18.26
N ASP A 39 -13.32 8.90 18.69
CA ASP A 39 -14.18 9.99 19.12
C ASP A 39 -13.56 10.79 20.29
N GLY A 40 -13.63 12.11 20.20
CA GLY A 40 -13.08 13.02 21.22
C GLY A 40 -11.55 13.06 21.33
N THR A 41 -10.81 12.37 20.45
CA THR A 41 -9.33 12.37 20.49
C THR A 41 -8.68 13.38 19.55
N SER A 42 -7.54 13.93 19.98
CA SER A 42 -6.66 14.78 19.16
C SER A 42 -6.05 13.97 18.01
N TYR A 43 -5.53 14.66 16.98
CA TYR A 43 -4.94 13.93 15.85
C TYR A 43 -3.69 13.12 16.24
N GLU A 44 -2.86 13.63 17.15
CA GLU A 44 -1.71 12.88 17.66
C GLU A 44 -2.14 11.61 18.42
N GLN A 45 -3.21 11.68 19.21
CA GLN A 45 -3.80 10.50 19.85
C GLN A 45 -4.36 9.50 18.83
N ARG A 46 -4.84 9.97 17.67
CA ARG A 46 -5.29 9.09 16.57
C ARG A 46 -4.12 8.37 15.93
N LEU A 47 -2.99 9.06 15.72
CA LEU A 47 -1.77 8.45 15.20
C LEU A 47 -1.20 7.43 16.17
N ASP A 48 -1.21 7.72 17.47
CA ASP A 48 -0.79 6.76 18.50
C ASP A 48 -1.71 5.51 18.49
N LYS A 49 -3.04 5.69 18.50
CA LYS A 49 -3.98 4.57 18.35
C LYS A 49 -3.76 3.79 17.04
N TYR A 50 -3.44 4.49 15.95
CA TYR A 50 -3.15 3.88 14.66
C TYR A 50 -1.85 3.07 14.67
N ALA A 51 -0.83 3.54 15.38
CA ALA A 51 0.46 2.84 15.51
C ALA A 51 0.34 1.57 16.36
N ASN A 52 -0.54 1.56 17.38
CA ASN A 52 -0.64 0.46 18.36
C ASN A 52 -1.76 -0.57 18.06
N GLN A 53 -2.33 -0.61 16.84
CA GLN A 53 -3.53 -1.43 16.54
C GLN A 53 -3.35 -2.94 16.68
N PHE A 54 -2.11 -3.43 16.62
CA PHE A 54 -1.77 -4.86 16.64
C PHE A 54 -1.07 -5.28 17.92
N VAL A 55 -0.81 -4.34 18.84
CA VAL A 55 -0.15 -4.61 20.12
C VAL A 55 -1.16 -4.34 21.22
N SER A 56 -1.48 -5.38 21.98
CA SER A 56 -2.63 -5.40 22.90
C SER A 56 -2.25 -5.20 24.37
N GLN A 57 -0.98 -5.43 24.70
CA GLN A 57 -0.45 -5.36 26.06
C GLN A 57 0.75 -4.42 26.11
N ASP A 58 0.88 -3.67 27.21
CA ASP A 58 1.97 -2.71 27.42
C ASP A 58 3.38 -3.34 27.36
N ASN A 59 3.49 -4.67 27.54
CA ASN A 59 4.74 -5.42 27.53
C ASN A 59 4.90 -6.36 26.33
N GLU A 60 4.00 -6.33 25.35
CA GLU A 60 4.11 -7.17 24.16
C GLU A 60 5.28 -6.67 23.29
N GLU A 61 6.23 -7.56 23.00
CA GLU A 61 7.40 -7.24 22.19
C GLU A 61 7.01 -7.00 20.73
N TYR A 62 7.49 -5.89 20.15
CA TYR A 62 7.10 -5.48 18.81
C TYR A 62 8.29 -4.99 17.98
N ALA A 63 8.13 -5.10 16.66
CA ALA A 63 8.87 -4.33 15.67
C ALA A 63 8.03 -3.14 15.21
N THR A 64 8.66 -2.19 14.50
CA THR A 64 7.92 -1.11 13.83
C THR A 64 8.11 -1.18 12.32
N VAL A 65 7.05 -0.86 11.57
CA VAL A 65 7.06 -0.87 10.11
C VAL A 65 6.41 0.40 9.58
N ARG A 66 7.02 1.03 8.57
CA ARG A 66 6.44 2.19 7.86
C ARG A 66 6.76 2.20 6.38
N GLY A 67 6.06 3.06 5.64
CA GLY A 67 6.42 3.37 4.27
C GLY A 67 7.64 4.26 4.17
N TYR A 68 8.44 4.06 3.12
CA TYR A 68 9.53 4.98 2.81
C TYR A 68 8.94 6.36 2.49
N PRO A 69 9.41 7.44 3.14
CA PRO A 69 8.88 8.78 2.93
C PRO A 69 9.24 9.24 1.52
N TYR A 70 8.21 9.53 0.73
CA TYR A 70 8.32 10.27 -0.52
C TYR A 70 8.01 11.74 -0.26
N ALA A 71 8.41 12.63 -1.17
CA ALA A 71 8.10 14.05 -1.05
C ALA A 71 6.61 14.26 -0.71
N LYS A 72 6.37 15.01 0.37
CA LYS A 72 5.07 15.28 1.02
C LYS A 72 3.93 15.62 0.06
N LEU A 73 4.27 16.15 -1.12
CA LEU A 73 3.36 16.52 -2.20
C LEU A 73 4.06 16.31 -3.55
N ALA A 74 4.33 15.07 -3.95
CA ALA A 74 4.66 14.80 -5.35
C ALA A 74 3.47 15.24 -6.22
N SER A 75 3.68 16.26 -7.06
CA SER A 75 2.66 16.78 -7.98
C SER A 75 2.83 16.17 -9.38
N GLY A 76 1.71 15.95 -10.08
CA GLY A 76 1.67 15.46 -11.46
C GLY A 76 1.22 14.01 -11.61
N VAL A 77 1.36 13.46 -12.82
CA VAL A 77 1.03 12.07 -13.21
C VAL A 77 1.84 11.00 -12.44
N PHE A 78 2.81 11.44 -11.63
CA PHE A 78 3.69 10.65 -10.78
C PHE A 78 3.34 10.76 -9.28
N ALA A 79 2.21 11.38 -8.93
CA ALA A 79 1.69 11.39 -7.57
C ALA A 79 1.24 9.97 -7.19
N THR A 80 2.20 9.13 -6.81
CA THR A 80 1.93 7.80 -6.29
C THR A 80 1.24 7.93 -4.95
N ASP A 81 0.14 7.19 -4.74
CA ASP A 81 -0.46 7.05 -3.42
C ASP A 81 0.64 6.63 -2.41
N PRO A 82 0.74 7.30 -1.23
CA PRO A 82 1.75 6.99 -0.22
C PRO A 82 1.71 5.52 0.17
N LEU A 83 2.89 4.92 0.36
CA LEU A 83 2.99 3.51 0.68
C LEU A 83 2.50 3.24 2.11
N ARG A 84 1.60 2.29 2.29
CA ARG A 84 1.04 2.01 3.61
C ARG A 84 0.65 0.55 3.80
N VAL A 85 0.84 0.04 5.02
CA VAL A 85 0.30 -1.26 5.42
C VAL A 85 -1.22 -1.18 5.45
N VAL A 86 -1.91 -2.11 4.80
CA VAL A 86 -3.39 -2.22 4.84
C VAL A 86 -3.84 -3.53 5.47
N LYS A 87 -2.98 -4.54 5.55
CA LYS A 87 -3.27 -5.81 6.22
C LYS A 87 -2.01 -6.37 6.87
N VAL A 88 -2.19 -6.96 8.05
CA VAL A 88 -1.19 -7.75 8.78
C VAL A 88 -1.79 -9.13 8.96
N ASP A 89 -1.21 -10.14 8.35
CA ASP A 89 -1.73 -11.51 8.25
C ASP A 89 -3.20 -11.53 7.78
N ASN A 90 -4.13 -11.81 8.70
CA ASN A 90 -5.56 -11.88 8.46
C ASN A 90 -6.35 -10.68 8.99
N GLN A 91 -5.68 -9.69 9.58
CA GLN A 91 -6.31 -8.51 10.15
C GLN A 91 -6.09 -7.28 9.26
N TRP A 92 -7.18 -6.59 8.94
CA TRP A 92 -7.13 -5.31 8.24
C TRP A 92 -6.70 -4.18 9.17
N VAL A 93 -5.80 -3.32 8.70
CA VAL A 93 -5.44 -2.07 9.36
C VAL A 93 -6.67 -1.16 9.34
N LYS A 94 -6.97 -0.54 10.48
CA LYS A 94 -8.05 0.43 10.59
C LYS A 94 -7.52 1.83 10.28
N ASN A 95 -8.29 2.61 9.51
CA ASN A 95 -7.92 3.95 9.08
C ASN A 95 -8.28 5.01 10.12
N ILE A 96 -7.47 6.06 10.21
CA ILE A 96 -7.88 7.28 10.90
C ILE A 96 -8.99 7.95 10.07
N PRO A 97 -10.20 8.14 10.62
CA PRO A 97 -11.28 8.80 9.90
C PRO A 97 -10.87 10.22 9.51
N ILE A 98 -11.21 10.60 8.27
CA ILE A 98 -10.93 11.93 7.72
C ILE A 98 -11.68 12.96 8.56
N SER A 99 -10.96 13.98 9.05
CA SER A 99 -11.57 15.11 9.73
C SER A 99 -11.66 16.31 8.79
N PHE A 100 -12.64 17.20 9.02
CA PHE A 100 -12.77 18.44 8.22
C PHE A 100 -11.51 19.31 8.20
N ASN A 101 -10.65 19.19 9.21
CA ASN A 101 -9.45 20.02 9.38
C ASN A 101 -8.19 19.41 8.75
N ILE A 102 -8.23 18.16 8.26
CA ILE A 102 -7.09 17.47 7.64
C ILE A 102 -7.55 16.86 6.32
N GLY A 103 -7.06 17.42 5.21
CA GLY A 103 -7.37 16.90 3.87
C GLY A 103 -6.95 15.44 3.72
N HIS A 104 -7.70 14.69 2.90
CA HIS A 104 -7.50 13.26 2.67
C HIS A 104 -6.04 12.90 2.37
N LEU A 105 -5.40 13.61 1.43
CA LEU A 105 -4.01 13.36 1.03
C LEU A 105 -3.04 13.49 2.20
N LEU A 106 -3.23 14.51 3.05
CA LEU A 106 -2.38 14.71 4.23
C LEU A 106 -2.61 13.61 5.26
N ASN A 107 -3.85 13.16 5.45
CA ASN A 107 -4.16 12.05 6.35
C ASN A 107 -3.50 10.74 5.89
N THR A 108 -3.63 10.40 4.60
CA THR A 108 -3.02 9.20 3.99
C THR A 108 -1.50 9.27 4.07
N TYR A 109 -0.91 10.44 3.81
CA TYR A 109 0.54 10.65 3.94
C TYR A 109 1.02 10.44 5.38
N ARG A 110 0.35 11.05 6.38
CA ARG A 110 0.72 10.87 7.79
C ARG A 110 0.61 9.40 8.22
N MET A 111 -0.46 8.71 7.86
CA MET A 111 -0.60 7.27 8.13
C MET A 111 0.47 6.40 7.45
N SER A 112 1.00 6.83 6.31
CA SER A 112 2.08 6.12 5.58
C SER A 112 3.43 6.20 6.31
N ILE A 113 3.76 7.36 6.86
CA ILE A 113 5.04 7.60 7.56
C ILE A 113 4.99 7.25 9.05
N THR A 114 3.80 7.15 9.66
CA THR A 114 3.63 6.72 11.05
C THR A 114 4.04 5.25 11.21
N PRO A 115 5.04 4.94 12.05
CA PRO A 115 5.45 3.56 12.31
C PRO A 115 4.33 2.77 13.00
N ILE A 116 3.85 1.72 12.35
CA ILE A 116 2.92 0.76 12.94
C ILE A 116 3.72 -0.28 13.71
N LYS A 117 3.29 -0.57 14.93
CA LYS A 117 3.84 -1.67 15.72
C LYS A 117 3.24 -2.99 15.28
N ILE A 118 4.09 -3.96 14.99
CA ILE A 118 3.75 -5.32 14.63
C ILE A 118 4.35 -6.24 15.70
N PRO A 119 3.59 -7.20 16.25
CA PRO A 119 4.14 -8.17 17.19
C PRO A 119 5.39 -8.86 16.65
N THR A 120 6.25 -9.31 17.55
CA THR A 120 7.46 -10.05 17.16
C THR A 120 7.08 -11.41 16.56
N GLY A 121 7.70 -11.76 15.44
CA GLY A 121 7.49 -13.05 14.77
C GLY A 121 7.29 -12.94 13.25
N ASN A 122 6.83 -14.04 12.67
CA ASN A 122 6.62 -14.16 11.23
C ASN A 122 5.28 -13.57 10.82
N HIS A 123 5.32 -12.48 10.05
CA HIS A 123 4.11 -11.82 9.55
C HIS A 123 4.15 -11.60 8.04
N GLN A 124 2.98 -11.69 7.42
CA GLN A 124 2.77 -11.29 6.03
C GLN A 124 2.03 -9.95 5.98
N LEU A 125 2.61 -8.99 5.28
CA LEU A 125 1.99 -7.68 5.11
C LEU A 125 1.41 -7.50 3.71
N LEU A 126 0.27 -6.83 3.64
CA LEU A 126 -0.27 -6.26 2.39
C LEU A 126 -0.06 -4.75 2.42
N ILE A 127 0.60 -4.24 1.39
CA ILE A 127 0.92 -2.81 1.24
C ILE A 127 0.07 -2.23 0.11
N THR A 128 -0.45 -1.02 0.30
CA THR A 128 -1.05 -0.21 -0.76
C THR A 128 -0.11 0.94 -1.13
N GLY A 129 -0.22 1.43 -2.37
CA GLY A 129 0.50 2.61 -2.85
C GLY A 129 1.10 2.39 -4.23
N THR A 130 2.00 3.28 -4.68
CA THR A 130 2.78 3.14 -5.93
C THR A 130 1.96 2.97 -7.22
N GLY A 131 0.69 3.37 -7.14
CA GLY A 131 -0.24 3.37 -8.26
C GLY A 131 0.07 4.42 -9.31
N TRP A 132 -0.18 4.08 -10.57
CA TRP A 132 -0.21 5.03 -11.69
C TRP A 132 -1.63 5.55 -11.88
N GLU A 133 -1.75 6.80 -12.33
CA GLU A 133 -3.04 7.39 -12.73
C GLU A 133 -4.18 7.06 -11.76
N ASN A 134 -3.98 7.34 -10.48
CA ASN A 134 -5.07 7.19 -9.54
C ASN A 134 -5.55 5.73 -9.35
N LYS A 135 -4.66 4.74 -9.43
CA LYS A 135 -4.95 3.33 -9.10
C LYS A 135 -3.94 2.79 -8.09
N ALA A 136 -4.25 2.85 -6.80
CA ALA A 136 -3.45 2.16 -5.79
C ALA A 136 -3.32 0.68 -6.14
N LEU A 137 -2.09 0.18 -6.10
CA LEU A 137 -1.77 -1.23 -6.31
C LEU A 137 -1.55 -1.89 -4.95
N TYR A 138 -2.11 -3.08 -4.78
CA TYR A 138 -1.86 -3.89 -3.61
C TYR A 138 -0.68 -4.83 -3.86
N THR A 139 0.27 -4.80 -2.93
CA THR A 139 1.50 -5.59 -3.00
C THR A 139 1.60 -6.44 -1.75
N GLN A 140 1.51 -7.75 -1.91
CA GLN A 140 1.73 -8.70 -0.84
C GLN A 140 3.23 -8.95 -0.70
N LEU A 141 3.77 -8.61 0.46
CA LEU A 141 5.16 -8.88 0.82
C LEU A 141 5.33 -10.36 1.20
N PRO A 142 6.55 -10.92 1.11
CA PRO A 142 6.83 -12.23 1.67
C PRO A 142 6.59 -12.24 3.19
N VAL A 143 6.53 -13.44 3.77
CA VAL A 143 6.56 -13.58 5.23
C VAL A 143 7.94 -13.13 5.72
N ILE A 144 7.98 -12.20 6.66
CA ILE A 144 9.21 -11.67 7.25
C ILE A 144 9.15 -11.91 8.75
N ASN A 145 10.29 -12.31 9.33
CA ASN A 145 10.46 -12.38 10.77
C ASN A 145 10.79 -10.98 11.32
N TYR A 146 9.81 -10.35 11.96
CA TYR A 146 9.94 -9.05 12.60
C TYR A 146 10.48 -9.24 14.01
N GLU A 147 11.68 -8.71 14.28
CA GLU A 147 12.34 -8.86 15.57
C GLU A 147 12.04 -7.67 16.51
N SER A 148 11.95 -7.98 17.81
CA SER A 148 11.69 -6.99 18.85
C SER A 148 12.66 -5.80 18.80
N GLY A 149 12.13 -4.59 18.91
CA GLY A 149 12.91 -3.35 18.96
C GLY A 149 13.51 -2.90 17.62
N LYS A 150 13.27 -3.64 16.52
CA LYS A 150 13.78 -3.28 15.20
C LYS A 150 12.81 -2.40 14.41
N TYR A 151 13.38 -1.65 13.47
CA TYR A 151 12.65 -0.76 12.58
C TYR A 151 12.76 -1.25 11.14
N TYR A 152 11.62 -1.29 10.45
CA TYR A 152 11.52 -1.76 9.08
C TYR A 152 10.85 -0.72 8.19
N VAL A 153 11.32 -0.62 6.96
CA VAL A 153 10.76 0.27 5.96
C VAL A 153 10.59 -0.47 4.64
N PHE A 154 9.42 -0.33 4.01
CA PHE A 154 9.21 -0.82 2.64
C PHE A 154 9.48 0.31 1.66
N LYS A 155 10.44 0.07 0.77
CA LYS A 155 10.96 1.04 -0.19
C LYS A 155 10.82 0.48 -1.61
N PRO A 156 10.18 1.20 -2.54
CA PRO A 156 10.08 0.77 -3.91
C PRO A 156 11.36 1.09 -4.65
N ASN A 157 11.69 0.22 -5.59
CA ASN A 157 12.80 0.35 -6.49
C ASN A 157 12.25 0.47 -7.92
N PHE A 158 12.66 1.54 -8.60
CA PHE A 158 12.24 1.86 -9.95
C PHE A 158 13.43 1.73 -10.90
N VAL A 159 13.48 0.64 -11.65
CA VAL A 159 14.53 0.42 -12.65
C VAL A 159 14.05 0.93 -14.00
N LYS A 160 14.79 1.86 -14.61
CA LYS A 160 14.46 2.39 -15.94
C LYS A 160 14.47 1.26 -16.98
N GLY A 161 13.33 1.01 -17.62
CA GLY A 161 13.17 -0.09 -18.58
C GLY A 161 12.99 -1.47 -17.94
N GLY A 162 12.95 -1.55 -16.60
CA GLY A 162 12.59 -2.74 -15.83
C GLY A 162 11.22 -2.58 -15.16
N GLY A 163 10.76 -3.64 -14.49
CA GLY A 163 9.59 -3.59 -13.62
C GLY A 163 9.85 -2.81 -12.33
N SER A 164 8.78 -2.30 -11.71
CA SER A 164 8.85 -1.68 -10.38
C SER A 164 8.69 -2.74 -9.29
N THR A 165 9.59 -2.74 -8.31
CA THR A 165 9.55 -3.69 -7.19
C THR A 165 9.44 -2.98 -5.85
N LEU A 166 9.01 -3.71 -4.82
CA LEU A 166 9.00 -3.30 -3.43
C LEU A 166 9.89 -4.25 -2.62
N GLU A 167 10.66 -3.70 -1.70
CA GLU A 167 11.58 -4.46 -0.85
C GLU A 167 11.56 -3.87 0.57
N VAL A 168 11.74 -4.74 1.56
CA VAL A 168 11.75 -4.38 2.98
C VAL A 168 13.19 -4.34 3.47
N TYR A 169 13.49 -3.26 4.19
CA TYR A 169 14.80 -3.01 4.78
C TYR A 169 14.64 -2.88 6.29
N GLU A 170 15.60 -3.43 7.04
CA GLU A 170 15.86 -2.93 8.39
C GLU A 170 16.48 -1.52 8.25
N TYR A 171 16.14 -0.62 9.16
CA TYR A 171 16.76 0.71 9.20
C TYR A 171 17.04 1.18 10.63
N GLU A 172 17.94 2.14 10.77
CA GLU A 172 18.14 2.89 12.00
C GLU A 172 17.52 4.30 11.85
N PRO A 173 16.63 4.73 12.76
CA PRO A 173 16.11 6.08 12.76
C PRO A 173 17.18 7.06 13.25
N ASP A 174 17.38 8.15 12.51
CA ASP A 174 18.22 9.27 12.95
C ASP A 174 17.34 10.36 13.56
N SER A 175 17.46 10.55 14.88
CA SER A 175 16.62 11.46 15.67
C SER A 175 16.85 12.94 15.37
N ARG A 176 17.81 13.30 14.52
CA ARG A 176 18.05 14.69 14.09
C ARG A 176 17.03 15.15 13.04
N PHE A 177 16.31 14.20 12.42
CA PHE A 177 15.39 14.45 11.34
C PHE A 177 13.95 14.13 11.74
N GLU A 178 13.00 14.82 11.11
CA GLU A 178 11.58 14.55 11.27
C GLU A 178 11.19 13.20 10.64
N LEU A 179 10.06 12.64 11.08
CA LEU A 179 9.58 11.35 10.56
C LEU A 179 9.32 11.36 9.05
N ASP A 180 8.99 12.52 8.46
CA ASP A 180 8.73 12.68 7.03
C ASP A 180 9.99 12.93 6.20
N ASP A 181 11.16 12.98 6.83
CA ASP A 181 12.44 13.13 6.17
C ASP A 181 13.08 11.76 5.86
N LYS A 182 13.43 11.56 4.60
CA LYS A 182 14.14 10.35 4.14
C LYS A 182 15.56 10.27 4.71
N ASP A 183 16.18 11.42 5.04
CA ASP A 183 17.53 11.47 5.58
C ASP A 183 17.55 10.96 7.04
N GLY A 184 16.38 10.90 7.68
CA GLY A 184 16.16 10.23 8.96
C GLY A 184 16.18 8.70 8.92
N ILE A 185 16.44 8.09 7.76
CA ILE A 185 16.43 6.63 7.55
C ILE A 185 17.81 6.16 7.09
N VAL A 186 18.56 5.54 8.00
CA VAL A 186 19.80 4.83 7.65
C VAL A 186 19.44 3.39 7.29
N LEU A 187 19.30 3.12 5.99
CA LEU A 187 18.98 1.78 5.48
C LEU A 187 20.13 0.80 5.74
N LYS A 188 19.78 -0.39 6.25
CA LYS A 188 20.68 -1.54 6.35
C LYS A 188 20.50 -2.45 5.13
N SER A 189 20.86 -3.73 5.28
CA SER A 189 20.58 -4.76 4.28
C SER A 189 19.07 -5.01 4.14
N PRO A 190 18.61 -5.39 2.94
CA PRO A 190 17.24 -5.84 2.75
C PRO A 190 17.00 -7.13 3.53
N VAL A 191 15.77 -7.29 4.04
CA VAL A 191 15.30 -8.46 4.80
C VAL A 191 14.27 -9.27 4.01
N SER A 192 14.05 -8.91 2.74
CA SER A 192 13.12 -9.59 1.84
C SER A 192 13.68 -9.59 0.42
N GLU A 193 13.35 -10.61 -0.37
CA GLU A 193 13.53 -10.52 -1.82
C GLU A 193 12.62 -9.44 -2.43
N PRO A 194 13.05 -8.77 -3.52
CA PRO A 194 12.20 -7.81 -4.23
C PRO A 194 10.93 -8.47 -4.78
N VAL A 195 9.77 -7.86 -4.53
CA VAL A 195 8.48 -8.30 -5.10
C VAL A 195 7.94 -7.30 -6.11
N ALA A 196 7.28 -7.79 -7.15
CA ALA A 196 6.62 -6.92 -8.13
C ALA A 196 5.50 -6.10 -7.45
N ILE A 197 5.49 -4.79 -7.68
CA ILE A 197 4.41 -3.92 -7.21
C ILE A 197 3.11 -4.33 -7.91
N GLY A 198 2.02 -4.47 -7.15
CA GLY A 198 0.73 -4.88 -7.69
C GLY A 198 0.59 -6.40 -7.90
N ASN A 199 1.39 -7.21 -7.21
CA ASN A 199 1.31 -8.68 -7.27
C ASN A 199 0.07 -9.26 -6.55
N TYR A 200 -0.77 -8.43 -5.93
CA TYR A 200 -2.00 -8.86 -5.26
C TYR A 200 -3.26 -8.42 -6.03
N ASP A 201 -4.23 -9.31 -6.12
CA ASP A 201 -5.48 -9.11 -6.84
C ASP A 201 -6.37 -8.05 -6.15
N ASN A 202 -6.58 -6.93 -6.84
CA ASN A 202 -7.43 -5.83 -6.38
C ASN A 202 -8.88 -6.27 -6.13
N GLN A 203 -9.40 -7.28 -6.85
CA GLN A 203 -10.78 -7.74 -6.67
C GLN A 203 -10.97 -8.39 -5.29
N LYS A 204 -9.96 -9.16 -4.82
CA LYS A 204 -9.98 -9.75 -3.48
C LYS A 204 -10.05 -8.71 -2.36
N VAL A 205 -9.53 -7.51 -2.61
CA VAL A 205 -9.65 -6.39 -1.67
C VAL A 205 -11.05 -5.78 -1.75
N ALA A 206 -11.57 -5.56 -2.96
CA ALA A 206 -12.92 -5.02 -3.17
C ALA A 206 -14.01 -5.89 -2.52
N ASP A 207 -13.92 -7.21 -2.65
CA ASP A 207 -14.91 -8.17 -2.14
C ASP A 207 -15.06 -8.13 -0.60
N VAL A 208 -14.05 -7.66 0.13
CA VAL A 208 -14.12 -7.50 1.59
C VAL A 208 -15.11 -6.41 2.00
N PHE A 209 -15.33 -5.42 1.14
CA PHE A 209 -16.04 -4.18 1.49
C PHE A 209 -17.43 -4.05 0.85
N VAL A 210 -17.91 -5.10 0.16
CA VAL A 210 -19.24 -5.18 -0.48
C VAL A 210 -20.29 -5.83 0.46
N LYS A 211 -20.07 -5.79 1.78
CA LYS A 211 -20.99 -6.37 2.77
C LYS A 211 -21.93 -5.34 3.38
#